data_AF-A0A962IC89-F1
#
_entry.id   AF-A0A962IC89-F1
#
_cell.length_a   1.000
_cell.length_b   1.000
_cell.length_c   1.000
_cell.angle_alpha   90.00
_cell.angle_beta   90.00
_cell.angle_gamma   90.00
#
_symmetry.space_group_name_H-M   'P 1'
#
loop_
_entity.id
_entity.type
_entity.pdbx_description
1 polymer ?
#
loop_
_entity_poly.entity_id
_entity_poly.type
_entity_poly.pdbx_seq_one_letter_code
_entity_poly.pdbx_strand_id
1 'polypeptide(L)'
;MSEPDWPRIWACFHAALEVPAEQRLARVDALEPNDESVRAQVRGLLRAHAASDSFLRTPLAEQLDGPSDEALIGGQIGRYRIEAILGRGGMGTVWLAQRADGHFQRVVALKLISAGQESQAIESRF
;
A
#
# COMPACT_ATOMS: atom_id res chain seq x y z
N MET A 1 -11.40 -6.61 25.77
CA MET A 1 -10.52 -5.60 25.16
C MET A 1 -11.42 -4.66 24.38
N SER A 2 -11.43 -3.37 24.72
CA SER A 2 -12.22 -2.39 23.98
C SER A 2 -11.67 -2.23 22.56
N GLU A 3 -12.54 -1.89 21.60
CA GLU A 3 -12.09 -1.56 20.25
C GLU A 3 -11.17 -0.33 20.29
N PRO A 4 -10.09 -0.33 19.48
CA PRO A 4 -9.18 0.81 19.42
C PRO A 4 -9.89 2.06 18.88
N ASP A 5 -9.70 3.19 19.55
CA ASP A 5 -10.20 4.51 19.15
C ASP A 5 -9.38 5.04 17.95
N TRP A 6 -9.73 4.56 16.76
CA TRP A 6 -9.05 4.93 15.52
C TRP A 6 -9.03 6.43 15.23
N PRO A 7 -10.12 7.19 15.41
CA PRO A 7 -10.09 8.65 15.24
C PRO A 7 -9.01 9.32 16.10
N ARG A 8 -8.90 8.93 17.37
CA ARG A 8 -7.91 9.49 18.31
C ARG A 8 -6.48 9.08 17.96
N ILE A 9 -6.28 7.79 17.65
CA ILE A 9 -4.98 7.27 17.19
C ILE A 9 -4.51 8.05 15.96
N TRP A 10 -5.40 8.28 15.00
CA TRP A 10 -5.07 8.98 13.75
C TRP A 10 -4.71 10.45 13.98
N ALA A 11 -5.48 11.14 14.82
CA ALA A 11 -5.20 12.53 15.19
C ALA A 11 -3.83 12.67 15.87
N CYS A 12 -3.52 11.78 16.83
CA CYS A 12 -2.24 11.78 17.52
C CYS A 12 -1.08 11.45 16.58
N PHE A 13 -1.26 10.50 15.65
CA PHE A 13 -0.25 10.16 14.65
C PHE A 13 0.09 11.36 13.76
N HIS A 14 -0.92 12.04 13.20
CA HIS A 14 -0.69 13.22 12.38
C HIS A 14 -0.03 14.36 13.16
N ALA A 15 -0.50 14.64 14.37
CA ALA A 15 0.10 15.66 15.22
C ALA A 15 1.57 15.36 15.60
N ALA A 16 1.95 14.08 15.64
CA ALA A 16 3.34 13.66 15.82
C ALA A 16 4.18 13.82 14.54
N LEU A 17 3.60 13.78 13.33
CA LEU A 17 4.33 14.00 12.09
C LEU A 17 4.72 15.48 11.87
N GLU A 18 4.02 16.41 12.51
CA GLU A 18 4.28 17.86 12.46
C GLU A 18 5.58 18.28 13.18
N VAL A 19 6.24 17.37 13.91
CA VAL A 19 7.52 17.63 14.59
C VAL A 19 8.66 16.76 14.01
N PRO A 20 9.93 17.15 14.22
CA PRO A 20 11.09 16.36 13.79
C PRO A 20 11.05 14.93 14.32
N ALA A 21 11.64 13.99 13.57
CA ALA A 21 11.58 12.55 13.83
C ALA A 21 11.99 12.18 15.26
N GLU A 22 12.99 12.88 15.80
CA GLU A 22 13.55 12.69 17.14
C GLU A 22 12.57 13.10 18.25
N GLN A 23 11.64 14.00 17.95
CA GLN A 23 10.67 14.55 18.90
C GLN A 23 9.32 13.83 18.88
N ARG A 24 9.06 12.98 17.87
CA ARG A 24 7.74 12.37 17.65
C ARG A 24 7.28 11.49 18.81
N LEU A 25 8.18 10.68 19.37
CA LEU A 25 7.83 9.81 20.50
C LEU A 25 7.46 10.62 21.75
N ALA A 26 8.27 11.63 22.07
CA ALA A 26 7.97 12.54 23.18
C ALA A 26 6.67 13.33 22.94
N ARG A 27 6.39 13.69 21.69
CA ARG A 27 5.13 14.35 21.31
C ARG A 27 3.92 13.44 21.53
N VAL A 28 4.02 12.15 21.17
CA VAL A 28 2.97 11.15 21.44
C VAL A 28 2.74 10.99 22.94
N ASP A 29 3.82 10.89 23.73
CA ASP A 29 3.72 10.77 25.19
C ASP A 29 3.04 12.00 25.83
N ALA A 30 3.28 13.20 25.29
CA ALA A 30 2.67 14.44 25.74
C ALA A 30 1.19 14.59 25.32
N LEU A 31 0.82 14.11 24.13
CA LEU A 31 -0.57 14.14 23.64
C LEU A 31 -1.44 13.09 24.33
N GLU A 32 -0.85 11.94 24.66
CA GLU A 32 -1.55 10.78 25.20
C GLU A 32 -0.95 10.31 26.54
N PRO A 33 -1.05 11.10 27.62
CA PRO A 33 -0.37 10.79 28.89
C PRO A 33 -0.98 9.60 29.64
N ASN A 34 -2.27 9.32 29.45
CA ASN A 34 -3.03 8.37 30.27
C ASN A 34 -3.38 7.06 29.57
N ASP A 35 -3.11 6.93 28.26
CA ASP A 35 -3.54 5.77 27.48
C ASP A 35 -2.36 5.11 26.75
N GLU A 36 -1.78 4.08 27.40
CA GLU A 36 -0.69 3.30 26.81
C GLU A 36 -1.13 2.53 25.56
N SER A 37 -2.42 2.17 25.45
CA SER A 37 -2.91 1.44 24.28
C SER A 37 -2.85 2.33 23.03
N VAL A 38 -3.33 3.58 23.15
CA VAL A 38 -3.23 4.56 22.06
C VAL A 38 -1.77 4.85 21.74
N ARG A 39 -0.90 5.07 22.75
CA ARG A 39 0.54 5.30 22.51
C ARG A 39 1.20 4.14 21.77
N ALA A 40 0.93 2.89 22.17
CA ALA A 40 1.51 1.72 21.52
C ALA A 40 1.11 1.64 20.04
N GLN A 41 -0.15 1.89 19.71
CA GLN A 41 -0.64 1.91 18.33
C GLN A 41 0.02 3.02 17.51
N VAL A 42 0.07 4.25 18.03
CA VAL A 42 0.68 5.39 17.33
C VAL A 42 2.18 5.17 17.12
N ARG A 43 2.90 4.63 18.11
CA ARG A 43 4.32 4.26 17.96
C ARG A 43 4.52 3.20 16.88
N GLY A 44 3.60 2.23 16.76
CA GLY A 44 3.58 1.25 15.67
C GLY A 44 3.44 1.92 14.31
N LEU A 45 2.48 2.83 14.17
CA LEU A 45 2.27 3.61 12.93
C LEU A 45 3.49 4.46 12.57
N LEU A 46 4.13 5.12 13.53
CA LEU A 46 5.34 5.91 13.31
C LEU A 46 6.52 5.05 12.81
N ARG A 47 6.69 3.84 13.36
CA ARG A 47 7.71 2.89 12.88
C ARG A 47 7.45 2.43 11.46
N ALA A 48 6.19 2.06 11.16
CA ALA A 48 5.80 1.66 9.82
C ALA A 48 6.00 2.79 8.81
N HIS A 49 5.65 4.03 9.18
CA HIS A 49 5.87 5.21 8.35
C HIS A 49 7.37 5.45 8.07
N ALA A 50 8.23 5.37 9.09
CA ALA A 50 9.69 5.52 8.90
C ALA A 50 10.28 4.41 8.01
N ALA A 51 9.81 3.17 8.14
CA ALA A 51 10.21 2.07 7.28
C ALA A 51 9.74 2.28 5.83
N SER A 52 8.53 2.82 5.63
CA SER A 52 8.00 3.12 4.30
C SER A 52 8.76 4.22 3.58
N ASP A 53 9.21 5.25 4.30
CA ASP A 53 10.02 6.33 3.73
C ASP A 53 11.40 5.81 3.25
N SER A 54 11.96 4.83 3.96
CA SER A 54 13.16 4.11 3.50
C SER A 54 12.87 3.21 2.29
N PHE A 55 11.72 2.56 2.23
CA PHE A 55 11.31 1.70 1.12
C PHE A 55 11.07 2.50 -0.17
N LEU A 56 10.38 3.64 -0.09
CA LEU A 56 10.12 4.51 -1.25
C LEU A 56 11.39 5.15 -1.82
N ARG A 57 12.47 5.19 -1.03
CA ARG A 57 13.80 5.64 -1.46
C ARG A 57 14.59 4.57 -2.19
N THR A 58 14.21 3.30 -2.05
CA THR A 58 14.74 2.22 -2.87
C THR A 58 14.06 2.26 -4.24
N PRO A 59 14.80 2.27 -5.36
CA PRO A 59 14.19 2.21 -6.67
C PRO A 59 13.29 0.98 -6.77
N LEU A 60 12.01 1.16 -7.12
CA LEU A 60 11.03 0.08 -7.28
C LEU A 60 11.52 -1.02 -8.24
N ALA A 61 12.39 -0.66 -9.18
CA ALA A 61 13.06 -1.57 -10.11
C ALA A 61 13.99 -2.59 -9.43
N GLU A 62 14.54 -2.30 -8.25
CA GLU A 62 15.40 -3.22 -7.50
C GLU A 62 14.61 -4.20 -6.62
N GLN A 63 13.28 -4.03 -6.49
CA GLN A 63 12.44 -4.85 -5.62
C GLN A 63 11.48 -5.79 -6.35
N LEU A 64 11.39 -5.70 -7.67
CA LEU A 64 10.51 -6.54 -8.48
C LEU A 64 11.32 -7.61 -9.21
N ASP A 65 11.52 -8.77 -8.56
CA ASP A 65 11.89 -10.00 -9.26
C ASP A 65 10.66 -10.52 -10.01
N GLY A 66 10.45 -10.02 -11.22
CA GLY A 66 9.36 -10.41 -12.11
C GLY A 66 9.69 -10.09 -13.57
N PRO A 67 8.97 -10.70 -14.54
CA PRO A 67 9.08 -10.27 -15.93
C PRO A 67 8.80 -8.76 -16.00
N SER A 68 9.56 -8.04 -16.83
CA SER A 68 9.34 -6.61 -17.00
C SER A 68 7.89 -6.36 -17.42
N ASP A 69 7.31 -5.24 -16.98
CA ASP A 69 5.92 -4.89 -17.33
C ASP A 69 5.67 -4.92 -18.84
N GLU A 70 6.68 -4.60 -19.66
CA GLU A 70 6.59 -4.71 -21.12
C GLU A 70 6.49 -6.16 -21.62
N ALA A 71 7.10 -7.13 -20.93
CA ALA A 71 7.05 -8.54 -21.31
C ALA A 71 5.66 -9.15 -21.18
N LEU A 72 4.75 -8.51 -20.44
CA LEU A 72 3.37 -8.95 -20.28
C LEU A 72 2.44 -8.46 -21.39
N ILE A 73 2.85 -7.48 -22.20
CA ILE A 73 2.07 -7.00 -23.35
C ILE A 73 1.92 -8.12 -24.39
N GLY A 74 0.69 -8.36 -24.84
CA GLY A 74 0.34 -9.48 -25.71
C GLY A 74 0.16 -10.82 -24.97
N GLY A 75 0.57 -10.88 -23.70
CA GLY A 75 0.36 -12.02 -22.81
C GLY A 75 -1.08 -12.10 -22.30
N GLN A 76 -1.36 -13.19 -21.57
CA GLN A 76 -2.66 -13.44 -20.96
C GLN A 76 -2.52 -13.67 -19.47
N ILE A 77 -3.31 -12.94 -18.67
CA ILE A 77 -3.44 -13.13 -17.23
C ILE A 77 -4.87 -13.59 -16.95
N GLY A 78 -5.01 -14.86 -16.57
CA GLY A 78 -6.31 -15.50 -16.41
C GLY A 78 -7.14 -15.40 -17.69
N ARG A 79 -8.27 -14.68 -17.62
CA ARG A 79 -9.18 -14.45 -18.76
C ARG A 79 -8.93 -13.16 -19.54
N TYR A 80 -7.85 -12.44 -19.22
CA TYR A 80 -7.59 -11.12 -19.77
C TYR A 80 -6.33 -11.14 -20.63
N ARG A 81 -6.42 -10.70 -21.88
CA ARG A 81 -5.28 -10.42 -22.74
C ARG A 81 -4.80 -8.99 -22.48
N ILE A 82 -3.52 -8.81 -22.23
CA ILE A 82 -2.92 -7.50 -21.95
C ILE A 82 -2.55 -6.82 -23.27
N GLU A 83 -2.97 -5.56 -23.44
CA GLU A 83 -2.77 -4.80 -24.68
C GLU A 83 -1.72 -3.71 -24.53
N ALA A 84 -1.72 -2.99 -23.41
CA ALA A 84 -0.82 -1.87 -23.17
C ALA A 84 -0.72 -1.54 -21.69
N ILE A 85 0.25 -0.70 -21.33
CA ILE A 85 0.34 -0.07 -20.01
C ILE A 85 -0.46 1.24 -20.04
N LEU A 86 -1.35 1.42 -19.06
CA LEU A 86 -2.09 2.67 -18.85
C LEU A 86 -1.40 3.60 -17.85
N GLY A 87 -0.68 3.04 -16.87
CA GLY A 87 0.05 3.83 -15.89
C GLY A 87 0.81 3.00 -14.88
N ARG A 88 1.82 3.64 -14.26
CA ARG A 88 2.67 3.07 -13.22
C ARG A 88 2.62 3.93 -11.97
N GLY A 89 2.65 3.31 -10.79
CA GLY A 89 2.74 4.00 -9.52
C GLY A 89 3.22 3.08 -8.40
N GLY A 90 3.39 3.63 -7.20
CA GLY A 90 3.93 2.89 -6.04
C GLY A 90 3.10 1.67 -5.61
N MET A 91 1.83 1.58 -6.02
CA MET A 91 0.94 0.44 -5.72
C MET A 91 0.85 -0.57 -6.87
N GLY A 92 1.75 -0.49 -7.85
CA GLY A 92 1.83 -1.40 -8.99
C GLY A 92 1.46 -0.78 -10.34
N THR A 93 1.19 -1.64 -11.31
CA THR A 93 1.00 -1.25 -12.72
C THR A 93 -0.45 -1.47 -13.14
N VAL A 94 -0.98 -0.50 -13.88
CA VAL A 94 -2.31 -0.57 -14.48
C VAL A 94 -2.17 -0.84 -15.97
N TRP A 95 -2.76 -1.94 -16.43
CA TRP A 95 -2.76 -2.34 -17.83
C TRP A 95 -4.13 -2.16 -18.49
N LEU A 96 -4.10 -1.85 -19.77
CA LEU A 96 -5.22 -2.02 -20.66
C LEU A 96 -5.33 -3.50 -20.99
N ALA A 97 -6.49 -4.10 -20.78
CA ALA A 97 -6.71 -5.50 -21.08
C ALA A 97 -8.08 -5.74 -21.72
N GLN A 98 -8.19 -6.80 -22.51
CA GLN A 98 -9.45 -7.28 -23.05
C GLN A 98 -9.78 -8.65 -22.48
N ARG A 99 -11.05 -8.89 -22.16
CA ARG A 99 -11.52 -10.25 -21.85
C ARG A 99 -11.42 -11.13 -23.10
N ALA A 100 -10.77 -12.28 -22.95
CA ALA A 100 -10.54 -13.27 -24.00
C ALA A 100 -11.35 -14.57 -23.77
N ASP A 101 -12.37 -14.55 -22.90
CA ASP A 101 -13.18 -15.72 -22.56
C ASP A 101 -14.38 -15.97 -23.49
N GLY A 102 -14.53 -15.17 -24.55
CA GLY A 102 -15.57 -15.36 -25.57
C GLY A 102 -17.00 -15.02 -25.14
N HIS A 103 -17.21 -14.67 -23.86
CA HIS A 103 -18.55 -14.38 -23.33
C HIS A 103 -18.87 -12.88 -23.32
N PHE A 104 -17.87 -12.02 -23.10
CA PHE A 104 -18.04 -10.56 -23.06
C PHE A 104 -16.80 -9.85 -23.62
N GLN A 105 -16.95 -9.10 -24.71
CA GLN A 105 -15.88 -8.22 -25.19
C GLN A 105 -15.95 -6.87 -24.48
N ARG A 106 -15.09 -6.69 -23.48
CA ARG A 106 -14.95 -5.42 -22.77
C ARG A 106 -13.48 -5.11 -22.52
N VAL A 107 -13.12 -3.88 -22.85
CA VAL A 107 -11.83 -3.27 -22.48
C VAL A 107 -11.90 -2.88 -21.01
N VAL A 108 -10.88 -3.26 -20.24
CA VAL A 108 -10.79 -3.03 -18.80
C VAL A 108 -9.41 -2.48 -18.42
N ALA A 109 -9.34 -1.80 -17.27
CA ALA A 109 -8.09 -1.49 -16.60
C ALA A 109 -7.79 -2.59 -15.57
N LEU A 110 -6.69 -3.32 -15.74
CA LEU A 110 -6.23 -4.35 -14.82
C LEU A 110 -5.08 -3.80 -13.97
N LYS A 111 -5.31 -3.57 -12.67
CA LYS A 111 -4.26 -3.16 -11.73
C LYS A 111 -3.71 -4.39 -11.02
N LEU A 112 -2.43 -4.70 -11.22
CA LEU A 112 -1.75 -5.66 -10.35
C LEU A 112 -1.17 -4.94 -9.15
N ILE A 113 -1.46 -5.47 -7.97
CA ILE A 113 -0.90 -5.00 -6.71
C ILE A 113 0.42 -5.74 -6.48
N SER A 114 1.50 -5.01 -6.23
CA SER A 114 2.79 -5.63 -5.91
C SER A 114 2.71 -6.38 -4.59
N ALA A 115 3.22 -7.61 -4.56
CA ALA A 115 3.08 -8.56 -3.45
C ALA A 115 3.74 -8.12 -2.12
N GLY A 116 4.41 -6.98 -2.09
CA GLY A 116 5.10 -6.45 -0.91
C GLY A 116 4.22 -5.72 0.11
N GLN A 117 2.99 -5.30 -0.23
CA GLN A 117 2.23 -4.40 0.66
C GLN A 117 0.80 -4.82 1.03
N GLU A 118 0.16 -5.79 0.35
CA GLU A 118 -1.29 -6.02 0.54
C GLU A 118 -1.76 -7.48 0.45
N SER A 119 -0.87 -8.47 0.50
CA SER A 119 -1.28 -9.89 0.38
C SER A 119 -2.31 -10.32 1.45
N GLN A 120 -2.38 -9.66 2.61
CA GLN A 120 -3.39 -9.96 3.63
C GLN A 120 -4.77 -9.30 3.40
N ALA A 121 -4.86 -8.23 2.61
CA ALA A 121 -6.13 -7.51 2.39
C ALA A 121 -6.97 -8.13 1.25
N ILE A 122 -6.32 -8.83 0.32
CA ILE A 122 -6.97 -9.38 -0.88
C ILE A 122 -7.69 -10.71 -0.58
N GLU A 123 -7.24 -11.47 0.41
CA GLU A 123 -7.84 -12.77 0.77
C GLU A 123 -9.24 -12.65 1.41
N SER A 124 -9.66 -11.46 1.85
CA SER A 124 -10.92 -11.27 2.57
C SER A 124 -12.09 -10.76 1.71
N ARG A 125 -11.92 -10.64 0.39
CA ARG A 125 -12.94 -10.05 -0.51
C ARG A 125 -13.33 -10.90 -1.73
N PHE A 126 -12.89 -12.16 -1.81
CA PHE A 126 -13.29 -13.08 -2.88
C PHE A 126 -13.76 -14.43 -2.33
#